data_AF-A0A9Q1B7S0-F1
#
_entry.id   AF-A0A9Q1B7S0-F1
#
_cell.length_a   1.000
_cell.length_b   1.000
_cell.length_c   1.000
_cell.angle_alpha   90.00
_cell.angle_beta   90.00
_cell.angle_gamma   90.00
#
_symmetry.space_group_name_H-M   'P 1'
#
loop_
_entity.id
_entity.type
_entity.pdbx_description
1 polymer ?
#
loop_
_entity_poly.entity_id
_entity_poly.type
_entity_poly.pdbx_seq_one_letter_code
_entity_poly.pdbx_strand_id
1 'polypeptide(L)'
;MPAGRGAGVLRGPGGPGSSFPPFGLGRPAGGGGGGGGGLLPGAGGAAGRLRPPGPRGTPGRLLPVSGGGGGGGGGGGALLPALSGPGYHIMFPFVTTYRAVQTTLQTDEVKNIPCGTSGGVMIYIDRIEVMNMLAPHAVYDVVRNYTADYDKALIFNKIHHELNQFCSVHTLQEVYIELFDQIDENLKQALQQDLNQMAPGLTIQAVRVTKPKIPEAIRRNFELVEAEKTKLLIAAQKQKVVEKEAETERRKAIIEAEKMAQVAKIQYQQKIMKTLTEKRISELEDAAFLAREKAKADAEFYTAQRAADSNKLKLTPAYLELMKHWAIAANRKVYFGSSLPSHLFLGPWAFQHMAAARAVREAPLLSKTGKLHLRPQRSAS
;
A
#
# COMPACT_ATOMS: atom_id res chain seq x y z
N MET A 1 44.91 4.17 -15.10
CA MET A 1 44.79 2.72 -14.83
C MET A 1 44.83 2.51 -13.32
N PRO A 2 44.03 1.61 -12.71
CA PRO A 2 42.70 1.08 -13.08
C PRO A 2 41.60 1.70 -12.17
N ALA A 3 40.34 1.92 -12.56
CA ALA A 3 39.29 1.06 -13.13
C ALA A 3 38.55 0.19 -12.06
N GLY A 4 37.23 0.38 -11.93
CA GLY A 4 36.35 -0.51 -11.18
C GLY A 4 34.93 0.03 -10.97
N ARG A 5 34.04 -0.18 -11.96
CA ARG A 5 32.59 0.05 -11.89
C ARG A 5 31.92 -0.97 -10.98
N GLY A 6 30.80 -0.62 -10.35
CA GLY A 6 29.89 -1.59 -9.72
C GLY A 6 28.50 -0.99 -9.48
N ALA A 7 27.54 -1.38 -10.32
CA ALA A 7 26.14 -1.02 -10.20
C ALA A 7 25.47 -1.74 -9.02
N GLY A 8 24.78 -1.00 -8.16
CA GLY A 8 23.97 -1.55 -7.08
C GLY A 8 22.60 -1.97 -7.58
N VAL A 9 22.42 -3.28 -7.80
CA VAL A 9 21.13 -3.94 -8.03
C VAL A 9 20.52 -4.28 -6.68
N LEU A 10 19.36 -3.70 -6.37
CA LEU A 10 18.53 -4.04 -5.20
C LEU A 10 17.86 -5.41 -5.41
N ARG A 11 17.99 -6.29 -4.42
CA ARG A 11 17.33 -7.62 -4.37
C ARG A 11 16.45 -7.74 -3.11
N GLY A 12 15.20 -8.14 -3.35
CA GLY A 12 14.34 -8.94 -2.45
C GLY A 12 13.11 -8.21 -1.86
N PRO A 13 11.99 -8.90 -1.54
CA PRO A 13 11.67 -10.33 -1.70
C PRO A 13 10.40 -10.60 -2.54
N GLY A 14 10.21 -11.87 -2.93
CA GLY A 14 9.12 -12.34 -3.76
C GLY A 14 7.76 -12.40 -3.07
N GLY A 15 6.70 -12.15 -3.85
CA GLY A 15 5.32 -12.52 -3.56
C GLY A 15 4.78 -13.42 -4.67
N PRO A 16 3.90 -14.40 -4.37
CA PRO A 16 3.35 -15.29 -5.38
C PRO A 16 2.19 -14.62 -6.10
N GLY A 17 2.32 -14.46 -7.42
CA GLY A 17 1.24 -14.03 -8.30
C GLY A 17 0.31 -15.20 -8.63
N SER A 18 -0.95 -15.08 -8.21
CA SER A 18 -2.05 -15.97 -8.58
C SER A 18 -2.59 -15.60 -9.97
N SER A 19 -2.36 -16.46 -10.95
CA SER A 19 -3.00 -16.42 -12.28
C SER A 19 -4.15 -17.43 -12.33
N PHE A 20 -5.37 -16.93 -12.49
CA PHE A 20 -6.57 -17.72 -12.80
C PHE A 20 -6.56 -18.22 -14.27
N PRO A 21 -6.95 -19.48 -14.53
CA PRO A 21 -7.46 -19.90 -15.84
C PRO A 21 -9.00 -20.11 -15.84
N PRO A 22 -9.65 -20.16 -17.01
CA PRO A 22 -11.11 -20.12 -17.14
C PRO A 22 -11.77 -21.50 -16.97
N PHE A 23 -13.01 -21.49 -16.44
CA PHE A 23 -13.88 -22.64 -16.27
C PHE A 23 -14.40 -23.19 -17.61
N GLY A 24 -14.12 -24.48 -17.87
CA GLY A 24 -14.75 -25.27 -18.93
C GLY A 24 -16.01 -25.99 -18.43
N LEU A 25 -17.12 -25.77 -19.13
CA LEU A 25 -18.38 -26.50 -18.98
C LEU A 25 -18.29 -27.87 -19.66
N GLY A 26 -18.55 -28.95 -18.92
CA GLY A 26 -18.69 -30.31 -19.44
C GLY A 26 -20.07 -30.89 -19.12
N ARG A 27 -20.97 -30.94 -20.11
CA ARG A 27 -22.12 -31.86 -20.16
C ARG A 27 -21.65 -33.20 -20.76
N PRO A 28 -22.34 -34.31 -20.52
CA PRO A 28 -22.44 -35.35 -21.52
C PRO A 28 -23.87 -35.52 -22.05
N ALA A 29 -23.93 -35.59 -23.38
CA ALA A 29 -24.99 -36.20 -24.20
C ALA A 29 -25.10 -37.71 -23.86
N GLY A 30 -26.22 -38.41 -24.00
CA GLY A 30 -27.26 -38.27 -25.01
C GLY A 30 -26.93 -39.13 -26.23
N GLY A 31 -27.10 -40.46 -26.12
CA GLY A 31 -26.91 -41.42 -27.21
C GLY A 31 -27.93 -42.54 -27.11
N GLY A 32 -28.78 -42.65 -28.14
CA GLY A 32 -29.87 -43.63 -28.24
C GLY A 32 -29.56 -44.80 -29.19
N GLY A 33 -30.55 -45.68 -29.30
CA GLY A 33 -30.60 -46.87 -30.16
C GLY A 33 -30.56 -48.16 -29.32
N GLY A 34 -31.49 -49.11 -29.38
CA GLY A 34 -32.59 -49.39 -30.30
C GLY A 34 -32.67 -50.92 -30.48
N GLY A 35 -33.88 -51.51 -30.44
CA GLY A 35 -34.16 -52.79 -31.10
C GLY A 35 -34.67 -53.96 -30.24
N GLY A 36 -35.89 -54.43 -30.58
CA GLY A 36 -36.41 -55.82 -30.49
C GLY A 36 -36.66 -56.37 -29.08
N GLY A 37 -37.86 -56.84 -28.69
CA GLY A 37 -38.84 -57.68 -29.40
C GLY A 37 -38.87 -59.06 -28.72
N GLY A 38 -40.01 -59.48 -28.15
CA GLY A 38 -40.14 -60.83 -27.59
C GLY A 38 -41.30 -61.03 -26.61
N LEU A 39 -42.23 -61.90 -27.00
CA LEU A 39 -43.51 -62.23 -26.39
C LEU A 39 -43.45 -63.26 -25.23
N LEU A 40 -44.47 -63.19 -24.36
CA LEU A 40 -45.23 -64.29 -23.72
C LEU A 40 -44.69 -64.99 -22.42
N PRO A 41 -45.59 -65.66 -21.64
CA PRO A 41 -45.67 -65.55 -20.19
C PRO A 41 -45.32 -66.85 -19.44
N GLY A 42 -45.15 -66.77 -18.12
CA GLY A 42 -44.87 -67.94 -17.28
C GLY A 42 -45.42 -67.79 -15.86
N ALA A 43 -46.08 -68.84 -15.42
CA ALA A 43 -46.87 -68.99 -14.20
C ALA A 43 -46.04 -69.26 -12.92
N GLY A 44 -46.74 -69.25 -11.77
CA GLY A 44 -46.30 -69.88 -10.52
C GLY A 44 -45.57 -68.92 -9.55
N GLY A 45 -45.84 -68.86 -8.26
CA GLY A 45 -46.69 -69.67 -7.40
C GLY A 45 -46.85 -68.99 -6.04
N ALA A 46 -47.85 -69.45 -5.31
CA ALA A 46 -48.16 -69.03 -3.96
C ALA A 46 -47.01 -69.34 -3.00
N ALA A 47 -46.59 -68.35 -2.21
CA ALA A 47 -45.81 -68.55 -1.00
C ALA A 47 -46.50 -67.77 0.14
N GLY A 48 -47.12 -68.53 1.03
CA GLY A 48 -47.83 -68.01 2.20
C GLY A 48 -46.88 -67.20 3.09
N ARG A 49 -47.33 -65.99 3.45
CA ARG A 49 -46.69 -65.19 4.50
C ARG A 49 -46.95 -65.88 5.85
N LEU A 50 -45.96 -66.61 6.33
CA LEU A 50 -45.86 -67.02 7.73
C LEU A 50 -45.79 -65.75 8.59
N ARG A 51 -46.83 -65.55 9.40
CA ARG A 51 -46.88 -64.60 10.50
C ARG A 51 -45.71 -64.93 11.45
N PRO A 52 -44.80 -64.00 11.79
CA PRO A 52 -43.81 -64.28 12.83
C PRO A 52 -44.54 -64.49 14.17
N PRO A 53 -44.10 -65.45 15.00
CA PRO A 53 -44.69 -65.64 16.32
C PRO A 53 -44.41 -64.39 17.18
N GLY A 54 -45.44 -63.90 17.87
CA GLY A 54 -45.30 -62.81 18.83
C GLY A 54 -44.28 -63.18 19.92
N PRO A 55 -43.54 -62.20 20.47
CA PRO A 55 -42.51 -62.49 21.45
C PRO A 55 -43.16 -63.02 22.72
N ARG A 56 -42.89 -64.29 23.03
CA ARG A 56 -43.05 -64.86 24.37
C ARG A 56 -42.15 -64.05 25.32
N GLY A 57 -42.69 -63.70 26.49
CA GLY A 57 -42.02 -62.85 27.47
C GLY A 57 -40.61 -63.31 27.79
N THR A 58 -39.63 -62.55 27.32
CA THR A 58 -38.27 -62.55 27.87
C THR A 58 -38.27 -61.58 29.07
N PRO A 59 -37.87 -62.01 30.27
CA PRO A 59 -37.73 -61.11 31.39
C PRO A 59 -36.47 -60.28 31.13
N GLY A 60 -36.65 -59.02 30.75
CA GLY A 60 -35.54 -58.11 30.49
C GLY A 60 -35.46 -57.65 29.05
N ARG A 61 -35.78 -56.37 28.82
CA ARG A 61 -35.39 -55.69 27.59
C ARG A 61 -33.98 -55.12 27.79
N LEU A 62 -33.02 -55.57 26.98
CA LEU A 62 -31.68 -54.99 26.95
C LEU A 62 -31.76 -53.62 26.26
N LEU A 63 -31.38 -52.56 26.97
CA LEU A 63 -31.23 -51.23 26.40
C LEU A 63 -29.75 -50.88 26.31
N PRO A 64 -29.24 -50.55 25.10
CA PRO A 64 -27.90 -49.99 24.97
C PRO A 64 -27.91 -48.53 25.46
N VAL A 65 -27.02 -48.20 26.38
CA VAL A 65 -26.73 -46.81 26.79
C VAL A 65 -25.52 -46.32 26.01
N SER A 66 -25.73 -45.35 25.12
CA SER A 66 -24.68 -44.76 24.29
C SER A 66 -23.57 -44.11 25.13
N GLY A 67 -22.33 -44.21 24.64
CA GLY A 67 -21.18 -43.57 25.28
C GLY A 67 -21.35 -42.05 25.33
N GLY A 68 -21.47 -41.49 26.54
CA GLY A 68 -21.68 -40.06 26.78
C GLY A 68 -22.94 -39.70 27.57
N GLY A 69 -23.73 -40.69 28.01
CA GLY A 69 -24.90 -40.46 28.85
C GLY A 69 -24.96 -41.37 30.08
N GLY A 70 -25.66 -40.90 31.11
CA GLY A 70 -26.05 -41.66 32.29
C GLY A 70 -27.54 -41.98 32.23
N GLY A 71 -27.90 -43.20 32.60
CA GLY A 71 -29.27 -43.66 32.62
C GLY A 71 -29.84 -43.73 34.03
N GLY A 72 -30.93 -43.01 34.30
CA GLY A 72 -31.69 -43.17 35.54
C GLY A 72 -32.78 -44.22 35.35
N GLY A 73 -32.67 -45.36 36.02
CA GLY A 73 -33.79 -46.27 36.18
C GLY A 73 -34.73 -45.73 37.26
N GLY A 74 -36.04 -45.79 37.04
CA GLY A 74 -37.03 -45.54 38.09
C GLY A 74 -37.86 -46.79 38.33
N GLY A 75 -37.98 -47.24 39.58
CA GLY A 75 -38.81 -48.39 39.98
C GLY A 75 -39.99 -47.90 40.82
N GLY A 76 -41.23 -48.23 40.41
CA GLY A 76 -42.42 -47.89 41.20
C GLY A 76 -42.68 -46.38 41.40
N GLY A 77 -42.15 -45.52 40.52
CA GLY A 77 -42.35 -44.06 40.56
C GLY A 77 -41.22 -43.24 41.21
N ALA A 78 -40.18 -43.87 41.77
CA ALA A 78 -39.03 -43.19 42.35
C ALA A 78 -37.76 -43.41 41.51
N LEU A 79 -36.92 -42.36 41.40
CA LEU A 79 -35.60 -42.43 40.76
C LEU A 79 -34.64 -43.29 41.60
N LEU A 80 -34.05 -44.33 41.01
CA LEU A 80 -33.04 -45.13 41.68
C LEU A 80 -31.78 -44.29 41.94
N PRO A 81 -31.15 -44.40 43.13
CA PRO A 81 -29.95 -43.63 43.50
C PRO A 81 -28.70 -44.02 42.70
N ALA A 82 -28.75 -45.13 41.95
CA ALA A 82 -27.65 -45.57 41.10
C ALA A 82 -27.88 -45.14 39.65
N LEU A 83 -26.98 -44.30 39.13
CA LEU A 83 -26.89 -43.98 37.71
C LEU A 83 -26.26 -45.17 36.96
N SER A 84 -26.99 -45.72 35.99
CA SER A 84 -26.46 -46.70 35.06
C SER A 84 -25.49 -46.00 34.10
N GLY A 85 -24.20 -46.32 34.20
CA GLY A 85 -23.19 -45.88 33.24
C GLY A 85 -23.41 -46.46 31.83
N PRO A 86 -22.61 -46.06 30.82
CA PRO A 86 -22.71 -46.59 29.46
C PRO A 86 -22.53 -48.12 29.46
N GLY A 87 -23.42 -48.84 28.78
CA GLY A 87 -23.46 -50.31 28.81
C GLY A 87 -24.86 -50.88 28.53
N TYR A 88 -24.99 -52.21 28.64
CA TYR A 88 -26.26 -52.90 28.50
C TYR A 88 -26.90 -53.10 29.87
N HIS A 89 -28.11 -52.57 30.04
CA HIS A 89 -28.86 -52.69 31.30
C HIS A 89 -30.16 -53.46 31.07
N ILE A 90 -30.51 -54.32 32.03
CA ILE A 90 -31.73 -55.15 31.98
C ILE A 90 -32.87 -54.36 32.61
N MET A 91 -33.85 -53.98 31.78
CA MET A 91 -35.08 -53.33 32.23
C MET A 91 -36.21 -54.36 32.35
N PHE A 92 -36.89 -54.37 33.51
CA PHE A 92 -38.13 -55.15 33.68
C PHE A 92 -39.32 -54.37 33.12
N PRO A 93 -40.03 -54.89 32.11
CA PRO A 93 -41.22 -54.24 31.58
C PRO A 93 -42.28 -54.10 32.70
N PHE A 94 -43.05 -53.01 32.66
CA PHE A 94 -44.13 -52.63 33.60
C PHE A 94 -43.74 -52.05 34.96
N VAL A 95 -42.56 -52.37 35.51
CA VAL A 95 -42.11 -51.83 36.82
C VAL A 95 -41.09 -50.72 36.69
N THR A 96 -40.26 -50.77 35.63
CA THR A 96 -39.14 -49.83 35.45
C THR A 96 -39.28 -48.95 34.23
N THR A 97 -39.09 -47.64 34.41
CA THR A 97 -38.99 -46.65 33.32
C THR A 97 -37.56 -46.13 33.24
N TYR A 98 -37.05 -45.95 32.03
CA TYR A 98 -35.70 -45.44 31.78
C TYR A 98 -35.75 -44.10 31.05
N ARG A 99 -34.92 -43.16 31.49
CA ARG A 99 -34.64 -41.93 30.77
C ARG A 99 -33.12 -41.79 30.61
N ALA A 100 -32.67 -41.64 29.37
CA ALA A 100 -31.29 -41.30 29.09
C ALA A 100 -31.10 -39.81 29.33
N VAL A 101 -30.14 -39.45 30.17
CA VAL A 101 -29.67 -38.07 30.32
C VAL A 101 -28.28 -38.00 29.73
N GLN A 102 -28.11 -37.11 28.75
CA GLN A 102 -26.85 -36.94 28.06
C GLN A 102 -25.98 -35.94 28.83
N THR A 103 -24.73 -36.29 29.09
CA THR A 103 -23.78 -35.48 29.87
C THR A 103 -22.67 -34.86 29.00
N THR A 104 -22.71 -35.09 27.69
CA THR A 104 -21.83 -34.41 26.73
C THR A 104 -22.28 -32.98 26.51
N LEU A 105 -21.49 -32.20 25.76
CA LEU A 105 -21.91 -30.89 25.26
C LEU A 105 -23.22 -31.03 24.46
N GLN A 106 -24.24 -30.29 24.88
CA GLN A 106 -25.54 -30.22 24.22
C GLN A 106 -25.77 -28.81 23.67
N THR A 107 -26.72 -28.69 22.74
CA THR A 107 -27.12 -27.40 22.19
C THR A 107 -28.62 -27.33 22.23
N ASP A 108 -29.14 -26.49 23.11
CA ASP A 108 -30.55 -26.26 23.31
C ASP A 108 -31.00 -25.08 22.43
N GLU A 109 -32.10 -25.27 21.69
CA GLU A 109 -32.65 -24.25 20.82
C GLU A 109 -33.96 -23.69 21.38
N VAL A 110 -33.99 -22.38 21.59
CA VAL A 110 -35.21 -21.63 21.94
C VAL A 110 -35.64 -20.80 20.74
N LYS A 111 -36.92 -20.87 20.36
CA LYS A 111 -37.44 -20.23 19.13
C LYS A 111 -38.59 -19.29 19.41
N ASN A 112 -38.69 -18.24 18.59
CA ASN A 112 -39.79 -17.27 18.57
C ASN A 112 -40.06 -16.64 19.95
N ILE A 113 -39.04 -16.05 20.56
CA ILE A 113 -39.19 -15.33 21.83
C ILE A 113 -39.74 -13.92 21.55
N PRO A 114 -40.94 -13.57 22.05
CA PRO A 114 -41.42 -12.19 22.00
C PRO A 114 -40.62 -11.32 22.97
N CYS A 115 -40.23 -10.12 22.53
CA CYS A 115 -39.57 -9.11 23.33
C CYS A 115 -40.21 -7.73 23.13
N GLY A 116 -40.60 -7.08 24.22
CA GLY A 116 -41.13 -5.71 24.18
C GLY A 116 -40.01 -4.70 24.35
N THR A 117 -39.81 -3.82 23.37
CA THR A 117 -38.84 -2.71 23.48
C THR A 117 -39.43 -1.54 24.28
N SER A 118 -38.59 -0.69 24.85
CA SER A 118 -39.02 0.56 25.53
C SER A 118 -39.89 1.47 24.65
N GLY A 119 -39.70 1.42 23.33
CA GLY A 119 -40.49 2.16 22.34
C GLY A 119 -41.88 1.56 22.05
N GLY A 120 -42.30 0.52 22.77
CA GLY A 120 -43.62 -0.11 22.60
C GLY A 120 -43.74 -1.03 21.38
N VAL A 121 -42.65 -1.30 20.68
CA VAL A 121 -42.63 -2.23 19.54
C VAL A 121 -42.30 -3.64 20.04
N MET A 122 -43.15 -4.60 19.69
CA MET A 122 -42.92 -6.02 19.92
C MET A 122 -42.02 -6.58 18.81
N ILE A 123 -40.84 -7.07 19.18
CA ILE A 123 -39.90 -7.76 18.31
C ILE A 123 -39.86 -9.25 18.65
N TYR A 124 -39.44 -10.08 17.71
CA TYR A 124 -39.33 -11.53 17.94
C TYR A 124 -37.91 -12.00 17.67
N ILE A 125 -37.33 -12.74 18.60
CA ILE A 125 -36.06 -13.43 18.36
C ILE A 125 -36.35 -14.80 17.79
N ASP A 126 -35.82 -15.06 16.60
CA ASP A 126 -36.09 -16.28 15.85
C ASP A 126 -35.55 -17.52 16.55
N ARG A 127 -34.30 -17.42 16.98
CA ARG A 127 -33.56 -18.52 17.56
C ARG A 127 -32.52 -18.00 18.56
N ILE A 128 -32.41 -18.70 19.67
CA ILE A 128 -31.32 -18.62 20.63
C ILE A 128 -30.79 -20.03 20.80
N GLU A 129 -29.48 -20.20 20.62
CA GLU A 129 -28.77 -21.47 20.81
C GLU A 129 -27.94 -21.37 22.08
N VAL A 130 -28.18 -22.27 23.03
CA VAL A 130 -27.43 -22.34 24.29
C VAL A 130 -26.65 -23.64 24.31
N MET A 131 -25.33 -23.54 24.42
CA MET A 131 -24.45 -24.68 24.55
C MET A 131 -24.20 -24.95 26.03
N ASN A 132 -24.71 -26.06 26.55
CA ASN A 132 -24.60 -26.45 27.96
C ASN A 132 -23.93 -27.82 28.11
N MET A 133 -23.40 -28.06 29.31
CA MET A 133 -22.83 -29.34 29.70
C MET A 133 -23.19 -29.64 31.15
N LEU A 134 -23.76 -30.83 31.38
CA LEU A 134 -24.09 -31.31 32.72
C LEU A 134 -23.00 -32.26 33.22
N ALA A 135 -22.39 -31.93 34.34
CA ALA A 135 -21.36 -32.77 34.95
C ALA A 135 -21.95 -34.10 35.45
N PRO A 136 -21.30 -35.26 35.20
CA PRO A 136 -21.86 -36.58 35.54
C PRO A 136 -22.24 -36.77 37.02
N HIS A 137 -21.51 -36.12 37.93
CA HIS A 137 -21.76 -36.21 39.37
C HIS A 137 -23.03 -35.46 39.81
N ALA A 138 -23.44 -34.42 39.08
CA ALA A 138 -24.61 -33.60 39.40
C ALA A 138 -25.91 -34.09 38.74
N VAL A 139 -25.83 -35.09 37.85
CA VAL A 139 -26.97 -35.58 37.07
C VAL A 139 -28.10 -36.07 37.97
N TYR A 140 -27.78 -36.82 39.03
CA TYR A 140 -28.79 -37.37 39.92
C TYR A 140 -29.61 -36.27 40.61
N ASP A 141 -28.94 -35.27 41.16
CA ASP A 141 -29.58 -34.19 41.92
C ASP A 141 -30.40 -33.27 41.01
N VAL A 142 -29.88 -32.93 39.83
CA VAL A 142 -30.59 -32.10 38.85
C VAL A 142 -31.86 -32.80 38.35
N VAL A 143 -31.77 -34.09 38.00
CA VAL A 143 -32.92 -34.85 37.51
C VAL A 143 -33.94 -35.10 38.62
N ARG A 144 -33.50 -35.24 39.87
CA ARG A 144 -34.39 -35.39 41.03
C ARG A 144 -35.17 -34.12 41.32
N ASN A 145 -34.51 -32.96 41.25
CA ASN A 145 -35.12 -31.68 41.62
C ASN A 145 -35.89 -31.03 40.47
N TYR A 146 -35.42 -31.17 39.22
CA TYR A 146 -35.95 -30.48 38.04
C TYR A 146 -36.46 -31.40 36.94
N THR A 147 -36.49 -32.72 37.17
CA THR A 147 -36.89 -33.75 36.19
C THR A 147 -35.88 -33.92 35.04
N ALA A 148 -36.19 -34.82 34.10
CA ALA A 148 -35.34 -35.06 32.94
C ALA A 148 -35.33 -33.88 31.94
N ASP A 149 -36.40 -33.07 31.92
CA ASP A 149 -36.54 -31.87 31.07
C ASP A 149 -36.12 -30.60 31.86
N TYR A 150 -34.96 -30.66 32.51
CA TYR A 150 -34.45 -29.56 33.35
C TYR A 150 -34.12 -28.31 32.52
N ASP A 151 -33.80 -28.48 31.24
CA ASP A 151 -33.52 -27.44 30.24
C ASP A 151 -34.68 -26.44 30.09
N LYS A 152 -35.93 -26.91 30.05
CA LYS A 152 -37.10 -26.04 29.93
C LYS A 152 -37.30 -25.16 31.16
N ALA A 153 -37.14 -25.75 32.35
CA ALA A 153 -37.38 -25.05 33.59
C ALA A 153 -36.27 -24.03 33.91
N LEU A 154 -35.01 -24.44 33.74
CA LEU A 154 -33.84 -23.67 34.16
C LEU A 154 -33.34 -22.71 33.09
N ILE A 155 -33.36 -23.11 31.81
CA ILE A 155 -32.75 -22.33 30.72
C ILE A 155 -33.84 -21.56 29.98
N PHE A 156 -34.84 -22.24 29.42
CA PHE A 156 -35.87 -21.61 28.58
C PHE A 156 -36.61 -20.49 29.32
N ASN A 157 -37.16 -20.78 30.51
CA ASN A 157 -37.91 -19.78 31.28
C ASN A 157 -37.05 -18.57 31.66
N LYS A 158 -35.79 -18.80 32.03
CA LYS A 158 -34.86 -17.73 32.40
C LYS A 158 -34.51 -16.85 31.22
N ILE A 159 -34.26 -17.42 30.03
CA ILE A 159 -34.02 -16.65 28.79
C ILE A 159 -35.19 -15.71 28.50
N HIS A 160 -36.42 -16.21 28.58
CA HIS A 160 -37.61 -15.39 28.35
C HIS A 160 -37.71 -14.21 29.31
N HIS A 161 -37.35 -14.40 30.58
CA HIS A 161 -37.38 -13.33 31.58
C HIS A 161 -36.28 -12.29 31.35
N GLU A 162 -35.03 -12.74 31.25
CA GLU A 162 -33.86 -11.87 31.11
C GLU A 162 -33.91 -11.05 29.83
N LEU A 163 -34.31 -11.68 28.72
CA LEU A 163 -34.40 -10.97 27.45
C LEU A 163 -35.48 -9.88 27.48
N ASN A 164 -36.65 -10.18 28.05
CA ASN A 164 -37.71 -9.19 28.20
C ASN A 164 -37.29 -8.03 29.09
N GLN A 165 -36.56 -8.31 30.17
CA GLN A 165 -35.98 -7.26 31.02
C GLN A 165 -35.00 -6.40 30.23
N PHE A 166 -34.10 -7.02 29.46
CA PHE A 166 -33.15 -6.29 28.62
C PHE A 166 -33.84 -5.40 27.58
N CYS A 167 -34.81 -5.93 26.81
CA CYS A 167 -35.52 -5.14 25.80
C CYS A 167 -36.36 -4.01 26.40
N SER A 168 -36.93 -4.20 27.59
CA SER A 168 -37.80 -3.19 28.21
C SER A 168 -37.07 -1.87 28.52
N VAL A 169 -35.75 -1.93 28.73
CA VAL A 169 -34.91 -0.75 29.02
C VAL A 169 -34.38 -0.09 27.76
N HIS A 170 -34.24 -0.83 26.65
CA HIS A 170 -33.57 -0.37 25.43
C HIS A 170 -34.55 -0.10 24.29
N THR A 171 -34.16 0.76 23.35
CA THR A 171 -34.96 1.06 22.16
C THR A 171 -34.76 0.00 21.07
N LEU A 172 -35.66 -0.05 20.08
CA LEU A 172 -35.51 -0.97 18.94
C LEU A 172 -34.20 -0.77 18.17
N GLN A 173 -33.75 0.48 18.01
CA GLN A 173 -32.49 0.83 17.34
C GLN A 173 -31.29 0.25 18.08
N GLU A 174 -31.23 0.48 19.40
CA GLU A 174 -30.13 0.04 20.26
C GLU A 174 -30.02 -1.49 20.27
N VAL A 175 -31.14 -2.19 20.45
CA VAL A 175 -31.18 -3.66 20.49
C VAL A 175 -30.80 -4.28 19.14
N TYR A 176 -31.18 -3.66 18.02
CA TYR A 176 -30.95 -4.21 16.68
C TYR A 176 -29.56 -3.91 16.12
N ILE A 177 -28.97 -2.75 16.45
CA ILE A 177 -27.72 -2.27 15.84
C ILE A 177 -26.59 -2.13 16.86
N GLU A 178 -26.81 -1.41 17.96
CA GLU A 178 -25.72 -0.92 18.82
C GLU A 178 -25.30 -1.92 19.90
N LEU A 179 -26.26 -2.61 20.50
CA LEU A 179 -26.07 -3.46 21.69
C LEU A 179 -26.32 -4.95 21.42
N PHE A 180 -26.50 -5.34 20.16
CA PHE A 180 -26.81 -6.73 19.81
C PHE A 180 -25.76 -7.72 20.36
N ASP A 181 -24.47 -7.39 20.21
CA ASP A 181 -23.36 -8.24 20.67
C ASP A 181 -23.31 -8.37 22.20
N GLN A 182 -23.88 -7.40 22.94
CA GLN A 182 -23.91 -7.44 24.40
C GLN A 182 -24.99 -8.38 24.94
N ILE A 183 -26.02 -8.70 24.15
CA ILE A 183 -27.11 -9.58 24.56
C ILE A 183 -26.57 -10.98 24.84
N ASP A 184 -25.70 -11.50 23.97
CA ASP A 184 -25.09 -12.82 24.10
C ASP A 184 -24.33 -12.97 25.43
N GLU A 185 -23.47 -11.99 25.74
CA GLU A 185 -22.65 -12.00 26.95
C GLU A 185 -23.46 -11.78 28.22
N ASN A 186 -24.41 -10.83 28.21
CA ASN A 186 -25.28 -10.58 29.35
C ASN A 186 -26.14 -11.82 29.66
N LEU A 187 -26.69 -12.45 28.63
CA LEU A 187 -27.53 -13.65 28.78
C LEU A 187 -26.71 -14.83 29.29
N LYS A 188 -25.49 -15.03 28.77
CA LYS A 188 -24.57 -16.05 29.28
C LYS A 188 -24.25 -15.85 30.77
N GLN A 189 -23.94 -14.61 31.17
CA GLN A 189 -23.60 -14.30 32.56
C GLN A 189 -24.80 -14.48 33.49
N ALA A 190 -25.97 -13.97 33.13
CA ALA A 190 -27.19 -14.09 33.92
C ALA A 190 -27.61 -15.55 34.10
N LEU A 191 -27.57 -16.34 33.02
CA LEU A 191 -27.90 -17.76 33.11
C LEU A 191 -26.88 -18.52 33.99
N GLN A 192 -25.58 -18.26 33.84
CA GLN A 192 -24.57 -18.95 34.66
C GLN A 192 -24.68 -18.58 36.14
N GLN A 193 -24.99 -17.31 36.47
CA GLN A 193 -25.18 -16.86 37.85
C GLN A 193 -26.33 -17.60 38.55
N ASP A 194 -27.46 -17.75 37.87
CA ASP A 194 -28.62 -18.49 38.40
C ASP A 194 -28.32 -19.98 38.54
N LEU A 195 -27.68 -20.58 37.53
CA LEU A 195 -27.34 -22.01 37.55
C LEU A 195 -26.35 -22.36 38.67
N ASN A 196 -25.43 -21.46 39.00
CA ASN A 196 -24.50 -21.66 40.12
C ASN A 196 -25.24 -21.82 41.47
N GLN A 197 -26.42 -21.22 41.62
CA GLN A 197 -27.23 -21.32 42.84
C GLN A 197 -28.23 -22.48 42.78
N MET A 198 -28.88 -22.67 41.62
CA MET A 198 -29.99 -23.60 41.46
C MET A 198 -29.56 -25.05 41.16
N ALA A 199 -28.50 -25.22 40.36
CA ALA A 199 -28.08 -26.50 39.81
C ALA A 199 -26.55 -26.55 39.66
N PRO A 200 -25.81 -26.69 40.78
CA PRO A 200 -24.36 -26.76 40.74
C PRO A 200 -23.92 -27.98 39.90
N GLY A 201 -23.18 -27.74 38.82
CA GLY A 201 -22.73 -28.77 37.88
C GLY A 201 -23.33 -28.68 36.48
N LEU A 202 -24.31 -27.80 36.25
CA LEU A 202 -24.73 -27.39 34.91
C LEU A 202 -23.97 -26.12 34.49
N THR A 203 -23.17 -26.21 33.43
CA THR A 203 -22.38 -25.10 32.92
C THR A 203 -22.80 -24.68 31.52
N ILE A 204 -22.82 -23.38 31.28
CA ILE A 204 -23.09 -22.80 29.97
C ILE A 204 -21.77 -22.40 29.33
N GLN A 205 -21.47 -23.01 28.19
CA GLN A 205 -20.24 -22.76 27.45
C GLN A 205 -20.36 -21.52 26.58
N ALA A 206 -21.46 -21.43 25.83
CA ALA A 206 -21.72 -20.32 24.92
C ALA A 206 -23.22 -20.12 24.71
N VAL A 207 -23.61 -18.88 24.43
CA VAL A 207 -24.95 -18.48 24.02
C VAL A 207 -24.80 -17.76 22.69
N ARG A 208 -25.70 -18.05 21.74
CA ARG A 208 -25.77 -17.36 20.45
C ARG A 208 -27.20 -16.93 20.20
N VAL A 209 -27.41 -15.63 20.08
CA VAL A 209 -28.70 -15.05 19.76
C VAL A 209 -28.72 -14.69 18.27
N THR A 210 -29.82 -15.00 17.59
CA THR A 210 -30.06 -14.50 16.22
C THR A 210 -30.63 -13.08 16.26
N LYS A 211 -30.42 -12.33 15.18
CA LYS A 211 -30.98 -10.97 15.06
C LYS A 211 -32.52 -11.00 15.18
N PRO A 212 -33.12 -10.03 15.89
CA PRO A 212 -34.57 -10.01 16.05
C PRO A 212 -35.27 -9.65 14.73
N LYS A 213 -36.41 -10.30 14.48
CA LYS A 213 -37.32 -9.96 13.39
C LYS A 213 -38.13 -8.72 13.74
N ILE A 214 -37.98 -7.69 12.91
CA ILE A 214 -38.80 -6.48 12.96
C ILE A 214 -40.13 -6.72 12.22
N PRO A 215 -41.28 -6.38 12.81
CA PRO A 215 -42.59 -6.45 12.15
C PRO A 215 -42.64 -5.65 10.85
N GLU A 216 -43.32 -6.17 9.83
CA GLU A 216 -43.39 -5.52 8.49
C GLU A 216 -43.99 -4.11 8.52
N ALA A 217 -44.88 -3.84 9.47
CA ALA A 217 -45.54 -2.54 9.61
C ALA A 217 -44.54 -1.37 9.80
N ILE A 218 -43.42 -1.60 10.48
CA ILE A 218 -42.43 -0.56 10.81
C ILE A 218 -41.16 -0.70 9.94
N ARG A 219 -40.93 -1.87 9.36
CA ARG A 219 -39.71 -2.18 8.59
C ARG A 219 -39.37 -1.12 7.54
N ARG A 220 -40.34 -0.75 6.70
CA ARG A 220 -40.13 0.26 5.65
C ARG A 220 -39.76 1.63 6.22
N ASN A 221 -40.42 2.04 7.30
CA ASN A 221 -40.15 3.33 7.94
C ASN A 221 -38.76 3.34 8.58
N PHE A 222 -38.37 2.22 9.20
CA PHE A 222 -37.04 2.07 9.78
C PHE A 222 -35.94 2.14 8.72
N GLU A 223 -36.11 1.44 7.59
CA GLU A 223 -35.18 1.50 6.46
C GLU A 223 -35.03 2.93 5.89
N LEU A 224 -36.13 3.69 5.80
CA LEU A 224 -36.09 5.08 5.37
C LEU A 224 -35.35 5.98 6.36
N VAL A 225 -35.63 5.84 7.66
CA VAL A 225 -34.98 6.63 8.71
C VAL A 225 -33.48 6.35 8.76
N GLU A 226 -33.06 5.10 8.66
CA GLU A 226 -31.63 4.75 8.65
C GLU A 226 -30.92 5.24 7.38
N ALA A 227 -31.61 5.22 6.23
CA ALA A 227 -31.09 5.80 4.99
C ALA A 227 -30.92 7.33 5.11
N GLU A 228 -31.87 8.02 5.75
CA GLU A 228 -31.79 9.47 5.99
C GLU A 228 -30.70 9.85 7.00
N LYS A 229 -30.57 9.11 8.12
CA LYS A 229 -29.47 9.30 9.07
C LYS A 229 -28.11 9.13 8.39
N THR A 230 -27.96 8.10 7.56
CA THR A 230 -26.72 7.87 6.81
C THR A 230 -26.41 9.03 5.87
N LYS A 231 -27.42 9.55 5.15
CA LYS A 231 -27.26 10.74 4.28
C LYS A 231 -26.82 11.98 5.08
N LEU A 232 -27.40 12.20 6.27
CA LEU A 232 -27.04 13.31 7.13
C LEU A 232 -25.60 13.20 7.63
N LEU A 233 -25.17 12.02 8.06
CA LEU A 233 -23.79 11.77 8.48
C LEU A 233 -22.79 11.99 7.33
N ILE A 234 -23.12 11.53 6.12
CA ILE A 234 -22.30 11.77 4.92
C ILE A 234 -22.22 13.26 4.60
N ALA A 235 -23.35 13.98 4.66
CA ALA A 235 -23.36 15.42 4.41
C ALA A 235 -22.49 16.18 5.41
N ALA A 236 -22.57 15.83 6.70
CA ALA A 236 -21.76 16.44 7.76
C ALA A 236 -20.26 16.13 7.58
N GLN A 237 -19.90 14.89 7.23
CA GLN A 237 -18.51 14.54 6.93
C GLN A 237 -18.01 15.27 5.67
N LYS A 238 -18.83 15.35 4.63
CA LYS A 238 -18.50 16.09 3.40
C LYS A 238 -18.29 17.57 3.66
N GLN A 239 -19.12 18.20 4.51
CA GLN A 239 -18.92 19.59 4.94
C GLN A 239 -17.55 19.77 5.59
N LYS A 240 -17.18 18.88 6.54
CA LYS A 240 -15.85 18.91 7.17
C LYS A 240 -14.71 18.72 6.18
N VAL A 241 -14.87 17.83 5.19
CA VAL A 241 -13.87 17.64 4.13
C VAL A 241 -13.71 18.90 3.30
N VAL A 242 -14.82 19.51 2.85
CA VAL A 242 -14.78 20.76 2.07
C VAL A 242 -14.13 21.91 2.86
N GLU A 243 -14.44 22.04 4.15
CA GLU A 243 -13.79 23.02 5.03
C GLU A 243 -12.27 22.79 5.12
N LYS A 244 -11.84 21.53 5.29
CA LYS A 244 -10.41 21.18 5.34
C LYS A 244 -9.70 21.28 3.99
N GLU A 245 -10.39 20.99 2.90
CA GLU A 245 -9.87 21.19 1.54
C GLU A 245 -9.66 22.67 1.26
N ALA A 246 -10.62 23.53 1.61
CA ALA A 246 -10.46 24.98 1.47
C ALA A 246 -9.31 25.54 2.31
N GLU A 247 -9.14 25.08 3.55
CA GLU A 247 -7.95 25.40 4.37
C GLU A 247 -6.65 24.92 3.70
N THR A 248 -6.68 23.73 3.12
CA THR A 248 -5.51 23.12 2.46
C THR A 248 -5.15 23.86 1.18
N GLU A 249 -6.12 24.28 0.37
CA GLU A 249 -5.91 25.08 -0.84
C GLU A 249 -5.30 26.44 -0.52
N ARG A 250 -5.79 27.12 0.53
CA ARG A 250 -5.18 28.37 1.01
C ARG A 250 -3.72 28.18 1.40
N ARG A 251 -3.39 27.12 2.12
CA ARG A 251 -2.00 26.80 2.50
C ARG A 251 -1.14 26.46 1.28
N LYS A 252 -1.68 25.68 0.34
CA LYS A 252 -0.99 25.34 -0.92
C LYS A 252 -0.65 26.60 -1.71
N ALA A 253 -1.57 27.55 -1.84
CA ALA A 253 -1.33 28.81 -2.55
C ALA A 253 -0.20 29.64 -1.90
N ILE A 254 -0.14 29.70 -0.56
CA ILE A 254 0.94 30.38 0.17
C ILE A 254 2.28 29.68 -0.09
N ILE A 255 2.33 28.35 0.07
CA ILE A 255 3.54 27.55 -0.16
C ILE A 255 4.02 27.70 -1.61
N GLU A 256 3.11 27.75 -2.57
CA GLU A 256 3.44 27.91 -3.99
C GLU A 256 4.01 29.31 -4.28
N ALA A 257 3.42 30.36 -3.70
CA ALA A 257 3.94 31.72 -3.78
C ALA A 257 5.35 31.84 -3.16
N GLU A 258 5.56 31.25 -1.98
CA GLU A 258 6.88 31.22 -1.32
C GLU A 258 7.91 30.44 -2.14
N LYS A 259 7.52 29.28 -2.69
CA LYS A 259 8.38 28.48 -3.57
C LYS A 259 8.80 29.29 -4.79
N MET A 260 7.86 29.97 -5.46
CA MET A 260 8.17 30.82 -6.62
C MET A 260 9.13 31.96 -6.25
N ALA A 261 8.92 32.61 -5.10
CA ALA A 261 9.82 33.66 -4.60
C ALA A 261 11.24 33.12 -4.34
N GLN A 262 11.37 31.93 -3.75
CA GLN A 262 12.67 31.29 -3.52
C GLN A 262 13.37 30.90 -4.83
N VAL A 263 12.63 30.33 -5.79
CA VAL A 263 13.18 29.99 -7.11
C VAL A 263 13.65 31.24 -7.85
N ALA A 264 12.87 32.32 -7.81
CA ALA A 264 13.27 33.60 -8.41
C ALA A 264 14.55 34.16 -7.76
N LYS A 265 14.69 34.05 -6.43
CA LYS A 265 15.92 34.45 -5.71
C LYS A 265 17.13 33.64 -6.17
N ILE A 266 16.99 32.32 -6.31
CA ILE A 266 18.08 31.44 -6.78
C ILE A 266 18.46 31.80 -8.22
N GLN A 267 17.48 31.97 -9.12
CA GLN A 267 17.74 32.36 -10.51
C GLN A 267 18.44 33.72 -10.59
N TYR A 268 18.04 34.68 -9.76
CA TYR A 268 18.68 35.98 -9.68
C TYR A 268 20.13 35.87 -9.20
N GLN A 269 20.39 35.07 -8.15
CA GLN A 269 21.75 34.79 -7.67
C GLN A 269 22.61 34.11 -8.74
N GLN A 270 22.05 33.14 -9.47
CA GLN A 270 22.74 32.50 -10.60
C GLN A 270 23.09 33.51 -11.69
N LYS A 271 22.20 34.45 -12.00
CA LYS A 271 22.45 35.50 -12.99
C LYS A 271 23.55 36.46 -12.54
N ILE A 272 23.52 36.93 -11.29
CA ILE A 272 24.60 37.74 -10.72
C ILE A 272 25.93 36.99 -10.82
N MET A 273 25.95 35.73 -10.36
CA MET A 273 27.16 34.91 -10.39
C MET A 273 27.71 34.77 -11.81
N LYS A 274 26.86 34.49 -12.81
CA LYS A 274 27.27 34.44 -14.22
C LYS A 274 27.92 35.75 -14.68
N THR A 275 27.28 36.88 -14.43
CA THR A 275 27.82 38.19 -14.83
C THR A 275 29.13 38.55 -14.11
N LEU A 276 29.29 38.15 -12.84
CA LEU A 276 30.54 38.37 -12.10
C LEU A 276 31.65 37.46 -12.61
N THR A 277 31.34 36.20 -12.91
CA THR A 277 32.29 35.26 -13.51
C THR A 277 32.72 35.73 -14.89
N GLU A 278 31.79 36.21 -15.74
CA GLU A 278 32.11 36.79 -17.04
C GLU A 278 33.07 37.98 -16.92
N LYS A 279 32.79 38.93 -16.02
CA LYS A 279 33.71 40.05 -15.75
C LYS A 279 35.10 39.58 -15.33
N ARG A 280 35.16 38.60 -14.42
CA ARG A 280 36.41 38.04 -13.93
C ARG A 280 37.19 37.31 -15.03
N ILE A 281 36.52 36.64 -15.95
CA ILE A 281 37.15 36.02 -17.12
C ILE A 281 37.77 37.10 -18.00
N SER A 282 37.03 38.18 -18.30
CA SER A 282 37.56 39.29 -19.11
C SER A 282 38.78 39.95 -18.47
N GLU A 283 38.76 40.20 -17.16
CA GLU A 283 39.93 40.74 -16.43
C GLU A 283 41.15 39.81 -16.51
N LEU A 284 40.93 38.49 -16.41
CA LEU A 284 42.00 37.50 -16.55
C LEU A 284 42.52 37.41 -17.99
N GLU A 285 41.65 37.52 -18.98
CA GLU A 285 42.02 37.55 -20.41
C GLU A 285 42.85 38.80 -20.74
N ASP A 286 42.45 39.97 -20.25
CA ASP A 286 43.20 41.21 -20.41
C ASP A 286 44.58 41.11 -19.75
N ALA A 287 44.64 40.60 -18.50
CA ALA A 287 45.90 40.38 -17.80
C ALA A 287 46.81 39.36 -18.54
N ALA A 288 46.23 38.27 -19.04
CA ALA A 288 46.94 37.27 -19.81
C ALA A 288 47.45 37.82 -21.15
N PHE A 289 46.68 38.67 -21.82
CA PHE A 289 47.08 39.34 -23.05
C PHE A 289 48.25 40.29 -22.82
N LEU A 290 48.16 41.14 -21.78
CA LEU A 290 49.25 42.04 -21.39
C LEU A 290 50.53 41.26 -21.05
N ALA A 291 50.42 40.19 -20.26
CA ALA A 291 51.55 39.34 -19.92
C ALA A 291 52.17 38.70 -21.18
N ARG A 292 51.35 38.25 -22.13
CA ARG A 292 51.80 37.64 -23.39
C ARG A 292 52.50 38.64 -24.31
N GLU A 293 51.94 39.83 -24.49
CA GLU A 293 52.56 40.88 -25.32
C GLU A 293 53.86 41.39 -24.71
N LYS A 294 53.91 41.54 -23.37
CA LYS A 294 55.16 41.87 -22.67
C LYS A 294 56.22 40.79 -22.86
N ALA A 295 55.86 39.51 -22.69
CA ALA A 295 56.81 38.42 -22.88
C ALA A 295 57.34 38.33 -24.33
N LYS A 296 56.50 38.62 -25.34
CA LYS A 296 56.95 38.74 -26.74
C LYS A 296 57.91 39.90 -26.92
N ALA A 297 57.56 41.09 -26.43
CA ALA A 297 58.41 42.27 -26.54
C ALA A 297 59.77 42.06 -25.84
N ASP A 298 59.78 41.44 -24.66
CA ASP A 298 61.01 41.10 -23.92
C ASP A 298 61.85 40.07 -24.70
N ALA A 299 61.22 39.08 -25.33
CA ALA A 299 61.91 38.09 -26.16
C ALA A 299 62.49 38.72 -27.44
N GLU A 300 61.74 39.59 -28.13
CA GLU A 300 62.19 40.35 -29.29
C GLU A 300 63.36 41.29 -28.93
N PHE A 301 63.25 41.98 -27.78
CA PHE A 301 64.33 42.81 -27.27
C PHE A 301 65.59 41.98 -26.97
N TYR A 302 65.45 40.85 -26.28
CA TYR A 302 66.58 39.98 -25.95
C TYR A 302 67.26 39.41 -27.20
N THR A 303 66.47 38.96 -28.19
CA THR A 303 67.01 38.46 -29.47
C THR A 303 67.72 39.56 -30.26
N ALA A 304 67.13 40.76 -30.36
CA ALA A 304 67.77 41.91 -31.01
C ALA A 304 69.06 42.34 -30.32
N GLN A 305 69.09 42.36 -28.98
CA GLN A 305 70.27 42.70 -28.20
C GLN A 305 71.40 41.70 -28.42
N ARG A 306 71.10 40.39 -28.34
CA ARG A 306 72.09 39.33 -28.62
C ARG A 306 72.60 39.37 -30.05
N ALA A 307 71.74 39.66 -31.02
CA ALA A 307 72.14 39.85 -32.41
C ALA A 307 73.06 41.07 -32.57
N ALA A 308 72.75 42.19 -31.93
CA ALA A 308 73.60 43.39 -31.96
C ALA A 308 74.98 43.13 -31.35
N ASP A 309 75.05 42.44 -30.20
CA ASP A 309 76.32 42.08 -29.57
C ASP A 309 77.13 41.06 -30.40
N SER A 310 76.46 40.08 -31.02
CA SER A 310 77.11 39.16 -31.97
C SER A 310 77.67 39.91 -33.18
N ASN A 311 76.92 40.87 -33.72
CA ASN A 311 77.38 41.69 -34.84
C ASN A 311 78.60 42.54 -34.48
N LYS A 312 78.69 43.07 -33.25
CA LYS A 312 79.90 43.77 -32.77
C LYS A 312 81.13 42.87 -32.82
N LEU A 313 81.00 41.60 -32.41
CA LEU A 313 82.11 40.64 -32.47
C LEU A 313 82.48 40.23 -33.91
N LYS A 314 81.49 40.19 -34.81
CA LYS A 314 81.71 39.88 -36.23
C LYS A 314 82.39 41.00 -37.02
N LEU A 315 82.53 42.21 -36.48
CA LEU A 315 83.24 43.33 -37.11
C LEU A 315 84.76 43.13 -37.05
N THR A 316 85.26 42.06 -37.65
CA THR A 316 86.68 41.85 -37.92
C THR A 316 86.95 42.02 -39.42
N PRO A 317 88.12 42.58 -39.82
CA PRO A 317 88.39 42.84 -41.24
C PRO A 317 88.32 41.58 -42.09
N ALA A 318 88.82 40.44 -41.57
CA ALA A 318 88.78 39.15 -42.24
C ALA A 318 87.34 38.63 -42.48
N TYR A 319 86.44 38.82 -41.52
CA TYR A 319 85.04 38.39 -41.70
C TYR A 319 84.26 39.29 -42.67
N LEU A 320 84.52 40.60 -42.67
CA LEU A 320 83.92 41.52 -43.64
C LEU A 320 84.38 41.24 -45.07
N GLU A 321 85.65 40.88 -45.26
CA GLU A 321 86.17 40.42 -46.54
C GLU A 321 85.50 39.11 -46.99
N LEU A 322 85.42 38.11 -46.09
CA LEU A 322 84.72 36.86 -46.38
C LEU A 322 83.25 37.11 -46.75
N MET A 323 82.55 37.97 -46.01
CA MET A 323 81.17 38.34 -46.30
C MET A 323 81.04 39.13 -47.61
N LYS A 324 82.00 40.00 -47.95
CA LYS A 324 82.06 40.70 -49.23
C LYS A 324 82.20 39.70 -50.39
N HIS A 325 83.13 38.76 -50.28
CA HIS A 325 83.30 37.70 -51.29
C HIS A 325 82.08 36.79 -51.40
N TRP A 326 81.48 36.41 -50.27
CA TRP A 326 80.25 35.62 -50.25
C TRP A 326 79.08 36.37 -50.87
N ALA A 327 78.91 37.67 -50.58
CA ALA A 327 77.91 38.51 -51.22
C ALA A 327 78.15 38.66 -52.72
N ILE A 328 79.41 38.83 -53.17
CA ILE A 328 79.76 38.83 -54.60
C ILE A 328 79.39 37.49 -55.26
N ALA A 329 79.72 36.36 -54.61
CA ALA A 329 79.42 35.02 -55.14
C ALA A 329 77.91 34.74 -55.20
N ALA A 330 77.14 35.23 -54.21
CA ALA A 330 75.69 35.09 -54.17
C ALA A 330 74.98 36.03 -55.15
N ASN A 331 75.57 37.19 -55.46
CA ASN A 331 74.98 38.18 -56.35
C ASN A 331 75.22 37.79 -57.82
N ARG A 332 74.37 36.91 -58.34
CA ARG A 332 74.41 36.37 -59.72
C ARG A 332 73.96 37.37 -60.81
N LYS A 333 74.20 38.67 -60.65
CA LYS A 333 73.91 39.67 -61.68
C LYS A 333 75.18 39.92 -62.51
N VAL A 334 75.27 39.25 -63.66
CA VAL A 334 76.37 39.42 -64.62
C VAL A 334 75.98 40.51 -65.62
N TYR A 335 76.76 41.59 -65.68
CA TYR A 335 76.56 42.70 -66.63
C TYR A 335 77.58 42.57 -67.78
N PHE A 336 77.13 42.50 -69.04
CA PHE A 336 77.99 42.38 -70.24
C PHE A 336 77.84 43.60 -71.17
N GLY A 337 78.95 44.21 -71.59
CA GLY A 337 79.02 45.34 -72.53
C GLY A 337 80.42 45.96 -72.61
N SER A 338 80.78 46.62 -73.72
CA SER A 338 82.15 47.11 -74.04
C SER A 338 82.67 48.26 -73.16
N SER A 339 81.89 48.73 -72.17
CA SER A 339 82.38 49.51 -71.03
C SER A 339 81.41 49.37 -69.85
N LEU A 340 81.94 49.08 -68.66
CA LEU A 340 81.15 49.04 -67.42
C LEU A 340 80.84 50.48 -66.98
N PRO A 341 79.58 50.81 -66.63
CA PRO A 341 79.23 52.15 -66.16
C PRO A 341 80.03 52.57 -64.92
N SER A 342 80.61 53.77 -64.95
CA SER A 342 81.52 54.32 -63.92
C SER A 342 80.91 54.44 -62.51
N HIS A 343 79.60 54.32 -62.35
CA HIS A 343 78.90 54.34 -61.06
C HIS A 343 78.87 52.98 -60.32
N LEU A 344 79.33 51.89 -60.96
CA LEU A 344 79.47 50.57 -60.32
C LEU A 344 80.79 50.40 -59.55
N PHE A 345 81.76 51.32 -59.73
CA PHE A 345 82.89 51.46 -58.84
C PHE A 345 82.53 52.45 -57.74
N LEU A 346 82.30 51.92 -56.53
CA LEU A 346 82.10 52.71 -55.33
C LEU A 346 83.41 53.43 -54.95
N GLY A 347 83.63 54.61 -55.53
CA GLY A 347 84.45 55.66 -54.92
C GLY A 347 83.73 56.29 -53.72
N PRO A 348 84.41 57.10 -52.87
CA PRO A 348 83.94 57.50 -51.52
C PRO A 348 82.64 58.33 -51.43
N TRP A 349 81.90 58.53 -52.52
CA TRP A 349 80.76 59.46 -52.62
C TRP A 349 79.38 58.81 -52.43
N ALA A 350 79.28 57.51 -52.13
CA ALA A 350 77.97 56.83 -52.01
C ALA A 350 77.34 56.87 -50.60
N PHE A 351 77.99 57.45 -49.59
CA PHE A 351 77.46 57.48 -48.21
C PHE A 351 76.60 58.70 -47.86
N GLN A 352 76.34 59.62 -48.80
CA GLN A 352 75.61 60.85 -48.50
C GLN A 352 74.07 60.71 -48.51
N HIS A 353 73.51 59.66 -49.10
CA HIS A 353 72.06 59.49 -49.21
C HIS A 353 71.38 58.73 -48.04
N MET A 354 72.12 58.09 -47.12
CA MET A 354 71.51 57.39 -45.98
C MET A 354 71.21 58.29 -44.76
N ALA A 355 71.81 59.49 -44.68
CA ALA A 355 71.56 60.42 -43.58
C ALA A 355 70.14 61.04 -43.64
N ALA A 356 69.52 61.13 -44.81
CA ALA A 356 68.22 61.77 -45.00
C ALA A 356 67.02 60.91 -44.54
N ALA A 357 67.15 59.58 -44.46
CA ALA A 357 66.05 58.70 -44.09
C ALA A 357 65.79 58.61 -42.57
N ARG A 358 66.70 59.15 -41.73
CA ARG A 358 66.57 59.10 -40.27
C ARG A 358 65.68 60.22 -39.70
N ALA A 359 65.29 61.20 -40.52
CA ALA A 359 64.54 62.39 -40.09
C ALA A 359 63.00 62.28 -40.18
N VAL A 360 62.42 61.12 -40.57
CA VAL A 360 60.96 61.00 -40.80
C VAL A 360 60.23 60.23 -39.68
N ARG A 361 60.87 59.98 -38.52
CA ARG A 361 60.27 59.20 -37.44
C ARG A 361 60.25 59.89 -36.08
N GLU A 362 59.98 61.20 -36.06
CA GLU A 362 59.57 61.91 -34.84
C GLU A 362 58.44 62.91 -35.17
N ALA A 363 57.19 62.55 -34.85
CA ALA A 363 56.07 63.45 -34.48
C ALA A 363 54.81 62.65 -34.09
N PRO A 364 53.93 63.18 -33.19
CA PRO A 364 53.24 62.40 -32.17
C PRO A 364 51.72 62.19 -32.37
N LEU A 365 51.18 61.32 -31.50
CA LEU A 365 49.77 60.95 -31.27
C LEU A 365 48.78 62.14 -31.29
N LEU A 366 47.61 61.93 -31.92
CA LEU A 366 46.40 62.71 -31.61
C LEU A 366 45.13 61.86 -31.75
N SER A 367 44.47 61.69 -30.62
CA SER A 367 43.17 61.06 -30.38
C SER A 367 42.04 61.70 -31.19
N LYS A 368 41.14 60.88 -31.75
CA LYS A 368 39.79 61.33 -32.14
C LYS A 368 38.74 60.60 -31.32
N THR A 369 38.23 61.30 -30.33
CA THR A 369 36.92 61.09 -29.72
C THR A 369 35.84 61.36 -30.76
N GLY A 370 34.96 60.39 -30.99
CA GLY A 370 33.76 60.52 -31.83
C GLY A 370 32.53 60.14 -31.03
N LYS A 371 31.85 61.14 -30.47
CA LYS A 371 30.52 61.04 -29.84
C LYS A 371 29.50 60.55 -30.86
N LEU A 372 28.83 59.43 -30.60
CA LEU A 372 27.62 59.02 -31.29
C LEU A 372 26.41 59.49 -30.47
N HIS A 373 25.72 60.49 -31.02
CA HIS A 373 24.49 61.07 -30.48
C HIS A 373 23.30 60.28 -31.04
N LEU A 374 22.67 59.43 -30.22
CA LEU A 374 21.41 58.76 -30.57
C LEU A 374 20.25 59.56 -29.96
N ARG A 375 19.49 60.26 -30.81
CA ARG A 375 18.18 60.83 -30.47
C ARG A 375 17.09 59.75 -30.58
N PRO A 376 16.03 59.82 -29.77
CA PRO A 376 14.99 58.79 -29.67
C PRO A 376 13.94 58.94 -30.79
N GLN A 377 13.53 57.82 -31.37
CA GLN A 377 12.29 57.74 -32.15
C GLN A 377 11.09 57.58 -31.21
N ARG A 378 10.08 58.43 -31.39
CA ARG A 378 8.70 58.19 -30.98
C ARG A 378 7.79 58.36 -32.19
N SER A 379 6.68 57.61 -32.12
CA SER A 379 5.42 57.66 -32.86
C SER A 379 5.37 57.11 -34.29
N ALA A 380 4.74 55.93 -34.42
CA ALA A 380 3.52 55.78 -35.19
C ALA A 380 2.60 54.77 -34.45
N SER A 381 1.33 55.19 -34.29
CA SER A 381 0.08 54.42 -34.27
C SER A 381 -0.02 53.08 -33.54
#